data_AF-A0A7X7FRF7-F1
#
_entry.id   AF-A0A7X7FRF7-F1
#
_cell.length_a   1.000
_cell.length_b   1.000
_cell.length_c   1.000
_cell.angle_alpha   90.00
_cell.angle_beta   90.00
_cell.angle_gamma   90.00
#
_symmetry.space_group_name_H-M   'P 1'
#
loop_
_entity.id
_entity.type
_entity.pdbx_description
1 polymer ?
#
loop_
_entity_poly.entity_id
_entity_poly.type
_entity_poly.pdbx_seq_one_letter_code
_entity_poly.pdbx_strand_id
1 'polypeptide(L)'
;MLILKIKQAATALKDGRLDEAYELARTEEFRTHRDGQELVGQLVRNLVARGQNHLSAERLSQALADCEKAERLGGNLPETAALRTAVTDAIANRQQAERQRAGLVTAARQHIRDG
;
A
#
# COMPACT_ATOMS: atom_id res chain seq x y z
N MET A 1 28.30 -1.29 6.57
CA MET A 1 28.62 -2.30 5.54
C MET A 1 27.44 -2.42 4.55
N LEU A 2 27.35 -1.47 3.61
CA LEU A 2 26.20 -1.30 2.70
C LEU A 2 25.97 -2.49 1.75
N ILE A 3 27.05 -3.03 1.19
CA ILE A 3 27.00 -4.15 0.23
C ILE A 3 26.32 -5.38 0.85
N LEU A 4 26.57 -5.70 2.12
CA LEU A 4 25.90 -6.83 2.78
C LEU A 4 24.40 -6.59 2.91
N LYS A 5 24.00 -5.39 3.33
CA LYS A 5 22.57 -5.06 3.45
C LYS A 5 21.86 -5.16 2.09
N ILE A 6 22.49 -4.69 1.02
CA ILE A 6 21.96 -4.83 -0.35
C ILE A 6 21.76 -6.31 -0.70
N LYS A 7 22.75 -7.16 -0.42
CA LYS A 7 22.62 -8.61 -0.64
C LYS A 7 21.52 -9.25 0.21
N GLN A 8 21.38 -8.86 1.48
CA GLN A 8 20.32 -9.36 2.35
C GLN A 8 18.94 -8.94 1.84
N ALA A 9 18.78 -7.68 1.45
CA ALA A 9 17.54 -7.17 0.88
C ALA A 9 17.20 -7.90 -0.43
N ALA A 10 18.21 -8.21 -1.25
CA ALA A 10 18.02 -8.92 -2.52
C ALA A 10 17.51 -10.35 -2.27
N THR A 11 18.10 -11.04 -1.29
CA THR A 11 17.63 -12.37 -0.87
C THR A 11 16.21 -12.32 -0.32
N ALA A 12 15.91 -11.37 0.59
CA ALA A 12 14.56 -11.20 1.12
C ALA A 12 13.53 -10.92 0.02
N LEU A 13 13.85 -10.06 -0.94
CA LEU A 13 13.00 -9.76 -2.08
C LEU A 13 12.77 -11.00 -2.94
N LYS A 14 13.83 -11.75 -3.26
CA LYS A 14 13.74 -12.99 -4.05
C LYS A 14 12.84 -14.04 -3.40
N ASP A 15 12.85 -14.10 -2.07
CA ASP A 15 12.04 -15.03 -1.30
C ASP A 15 10.61 -14.50 -1.02
N GLY A 16 10.23 -13.35 -1.57
CA GLY A 16 8.91 -12.74 -1.37
C GLY A 16 8.70 -12.10 0.01
N ARG A 17 9.75 -11.99 0.84
CA ARG A 17 9.71 -11.33 2.16
C ARG A 17 9.82 -9.81 2.00
N LEU A 18 8.78 -9.21 1.41
CA LEU A 18 8.78 -7.79 1.02
C LEU A 18 8.96 -6.83 2.20
N ASP A 19 8.41 -7.16 3.37
CA ASP A 19 8.50 -6.30 4.56
C ASP A 19 9.92 -6.27 5.14
N GLU A 20 10.61 -7.42 5.14
CA GLU A 20 12.03 -7.48 5.51
C GLU A 20 12.90 -6.74 4.48
N ALA A 21 12.64 -6.95 3.18
CA ALA A 21 13.34 -6.23 2.12
C ALA A 21 13.15 -4.70 2.24
N TYR A 22 11.96 -4.25 2.60
CA TYR A 22 11.66 -2.84 2.87
C TYR A 22 12.46 -2.29 4.06
N GLU A 23 12.47 -3.00 5.19
CA GLU A 23 13.20 -2.55 6.38
C GLU A 23 14.71 -2.43 6.13
N LEU A 24 15.27 -3.32 5.30
CA LEU A 24 16.66 -3.24 4.88
C LEU A 24 16.91 -2.08 3.90
N ALA A 25 16.00 -1.86 2.95
CA ALA A 25 16.15 -0.89 1.87
C ALA A 25 15.77 0.56 2.22
N ARG A 26 15.05 0.80 3.32
CA ARG A 26 14.58 2.15 3.70
C ARG A 26 15.70 3.13 4.10
N THR A 27 16.93 2.66 4.30
CA THR A 27 18.07 3.53 4.67
C THR A 27 18.56 4.36 3.49
N GLU A 28 18.91 5.63 3.71
CA GLU A 28 19.31 6.55 2.64
C GLU A 28 20.51 6.07 1.81
N GLU A 29 21.45 5.34 2.44
CA GLU A 29 22.61 4.75 1.77
C GLU A 29 22.24 3.78 0.63
N PHE A 30 21.05 3.17 0.64
CA PHE A 30 20.62 2.30 -0.47
C PHE A 30 20.38 3.08 -1.77
N ARG A 31 19.98 4.34 -1.65
CA ARG A 31 19.65 5.18 -2.81
C ARG A 31 20.88 5.73 -3.52
N THR A 32 22.04 5.71 -2.86
CA THR A 32 23.29 6.21 -3.43
C THR A 32 24.07 5.12 -4.17
N HIS A 33 23.69 3.84 -4.02
CA HIS A 33 24.34 2.71 -4.67
C HIS A 33 23.50 2.19 -5.85
N ARG A 34 24.13 1.96 -7.01
CA ARG A 34 23.45 1.48 -8.22
C ARG A 34 22.62 0.21 -7.98
N ASP A 35 23.22 -0.81 -7.38
CA ASP A 35 22.50 -2.07 -7.08
C ASP A 35 21.36 -1.85 -6.09
N GLY A 36 21.50 -0.89 -5.17
CA GLY A 36 20.43 -0.51 -4.24
C GLY A 36 19.27 0.20 -4.94
N GLN A 37 19.56 1.08 -5.89
CA GLN A 37 18.55 1.73 -6.73
C GLN A 37 17.77 0.71 -7.56
N GLU A 38 18.46 -0.24 -8.19
CA GLU A 38 17.81 -1.31 -8.97
C GLU A 38 16.88 -2.15 -8.09
N LEU A 39 17.38 -2.56 -6.92
CA LEU A 39 16.61 -3.32 -5.94
C LEU A 39 15.39 -2.55 -5.43
N VAL A 40 15.54 -1.25 -5.14
CA VAL A 40 14.42 -0.38 -4.75
C VAL A 40 13.36 -0.37 -5.84
N GLY A 41 13.74 -0.24 -7.11
CA GLY A 41 12.79 -0.29 -8.23
C GLY A 41 12.04 -1.62 -8.30
N GLN A 42 12.73 -2.75 -8.10
CA GLN A 42 12.09 -4.07 -8.07
C GLN A 42 11.16 -4.23 -6.86
N LEU A 43 11.58 -3.78 -5.68
CA LEU A 43 10.79 -3.85 -4.45
C LEU A 43 9.53 -2.99 -4.56
N VAL A 44 9.62 -1.78 -5.11
CA VAL A 44 8.46 -0.90 -5.34
C VAL A 44 7.44 -1.57 -6.25
N ARG A 45 7.87 -2.18 -7.36
CA ARG A 45 6.95 -2.93 -8.25
C ARG A 45 6.25 -4.08 -7.53
N ASN A 46 6.96 -4.82 -6.68
CA ASN A 46 6.38 -5.90 -5.90
C ASN A 46 5.39 -5.39 -4.83
N LEU A 47 5.71 -4.29 -4.15
CA LEU A 47 4.80 -3.65 -3.19
C LEU A 47 3.54 -3.14 -3.88
N VAL A 48 3.66 -2.51 -5.06
CA VAL A 48 2.50 -2.05 -5.83
C VAL A 48 1.63 -3.24 -6.26
N ALA A 49 2.22 -4.32 -6.77
CA ALA A 49 1.47 -5.52 -7.15
C ALA A 49 0.76 -6.16 -5.94
N ARG A 50 1.42 -6.24 -4.77
CA ARG A 50 0.81 -6.74 -3.54
C ARG A 50 -0.31 -5.82 -3.05
N GLY A 51 -0.12 -4.51 -3.13
CA GLY A 51 -1.13 -3.50 -2.80
C GLY A 51 -2.37 -3.60 -3.69
N GLN A 52 -2.19 -3.82 -5.00
CA GLN A 52 -3.29 -4.08 -5.92
C GLN A 52 -4.06 -5.36 -5.54
N ASN A 53 -3.36 -6.45 -5.19
CA ASN A 53 -3.99 -7.68 -4.72
C ASN A 53 -4.78 -7.48 -3.41
N HIS A 54 -4.27 -6.65 -2.49
CA HIS A 54 -5.01 -6.27 -1.29
C HIS A 54 -6.24 -5.43 -1.61
N LEU A 55 -6.12 -4.48 -2.53
CA LEU A 55 -7.24 -3.66 -2.98
C LEU A 55 -8.35 -4.50 -3.60
N SER A 56 -8.01 -5.40 -4.52
CA SER A 56 -8.97 -6.33 -5.15
C SER A 56 -9.65 -7.27 -4.16
N ALA A 57 -9.01 -7.52 -3.01
CA ALA A 57 -9.56 -8.33 -1.92
C ALA A 57 -10.25 -7.48 -0.83
N GLU A 58 -10.56 -6.21 -1.10
CA GLU A 58 -11.13 -5.22 -0.17
C GLU A 58 -10.37 -5.03 1.15
N ARG A 59 -9.09 -5.42 1.17
CA ARG A 59 -8.17 -5.27 2.31
C ARG A 59 -7.53 -3.88 2.26
N LEU A 60 -8.37 -2.84 2.39
CA LEU A 60 -7.99 -1.44 2.12
C LEU A 60 -6.84 -0.94 2.99
N SER A 61 -6.80 -1.33 4.28
CA SER A 61 -5.70 -0.94 5.18
C SER A 61 -4.36 -1.55 4.77
N GLN A 62 -4.35 -2.81 4.33
CA GLN A 62 -3.13 -3.44 3.81
C GLN A 62 -2.70 -2.84 2.46
N ALA A 63 -3.66 -2.54 1.57
CA ALA A 63 -3.38 -1.88 0.31
C ALA A 63 -2.75 -0.50 0.51
N LEU A 64 -3.26 0.28 1.48
CA LEU A 64 -2.69 1.57 1.86
C LEU A 64 -1.27 1.43 2.41
N ALA A 65 -1.04 0.46 3.30
CA ALA A 65 0.28 0.23 3.87
C ALA A 65 1.34 -0.14 2.81
N ASP A 66 0.96 -0.93 1.79
CA ASP A 66 1.85 -1.25 0.67
C ASP A 66 2.11 -0.03 -0.22
N CYS A 67 1.09 0.80 -0.44
CA CYS A 67 1.24 2.06 -1.15
C CYS A 67 2.22 3.01 -0.45
N GLU A 68 2.05 3.23 0.86
CA GLU A 68 2.93 4.09 1.65
C GLU A 68 4.39 3.62 1.64
N LYS A 69 4.62 2.30 1.72
CA LYS A 69 5.97 1.73 1.60
C LYS A 69 6.57 1.96 0.22
N ALA A 70 5.79 1.79 -0.84
CA ALA A 70 6.22 2.03 -2.21
C ALA A 70 6.57 3.51 -2.44
N GLU A 71 5.74 4.45 -1.94
CA GLU A 71 6.02 5.89 -2.00
C GLU A 71 7.27 6.25 -1.22
N ARG A 72 7.40 5.70 -0.01
CA ARG A 72 8.54 5.99 0.84
C ARG A 72 9.85 5.53 0.23
N LEU A 73 9.85 4.48 -0.59
CA LEU A 73 11.06 3.97 -1.27
C LEU A 73 11.30 4.63 -2.62
N GLY A 74 10.31 4.63 -3.52
CA GLY A 74 10.43 5.04 -4.92
C GLY A 74 9.98 6.47 -5.21
N GLY A 75 9.37 7.16 -4.24
CA GLY A 75 8.73 8.46 -4.46
C GLY A 75 7.44 8.35 -5.26
N ASN A 76 7.10 9.41 -5.97
CA ASN A 76 5.84 9.53 -6.71
C ASN A 76 5.94 8.94 -8.12
N LEU A 77 6.30 7.66 -8.22
CA LEU A 77 6.27 6.92 -9.49
C LEU A 77 4.83 6.77 -9.99
N PRO A 78 4.59 6.70 -11.31
CA PRO A 78 3.25 6.61 -11.88
C PRO A 78 2.41 5.45 -11.31
N GLU A 79 3.01 4.28 -11.15
CA GLU A 79 2.30 3.08 -10.65
C GLU A 79 1.93 3.21 -9.18
N THR A 80 2.81 3.84 -8.39
CA THR A 80 2.55 4.12 -6.98
C THR A 80 1.45 5.17 -6.83
N ALA A 81 1.48 6.23 -7.63
CA ALA A 81 0.43 7.25 -7.63
C ALA A 81 -0.93 6.67 -8.06
N ALA A 82 -0.94 5.79 -9.07
CA ALA A 82 -2.14 5.10 -9.50
C ALA A 82 -2.73 4.20 -8.39
N LEU A 83 -1.88 3.44 -7.68
CA LEU A 83 -2.32 2.65 -6.54
C LEU A 83 -2.87 3.56 -5.43
N ARG A 84 -2.20 4.68 -5.11
CA ARG A 84 -2.68 5.64 -4.10
C ARG A 84 -4.09 6.11 -4.41
N THR A 85 -4.31 6.61 -5.63
CA THR A 85 -5.62 7.08 -6.08
C THR A 85 -6.67 5.97 -5.97
N ALA A 86 -6.37 4.77 -6.45
CA ALA A 86 -7.32 3.66 -6.40
C ALA A 86 -7.69 3.26 -4.95
N VAL A 87 -6.73 3.26 -4.04
CA VAL A 87 -6.97 2.97 -2.61
C VAL A 87 -7.78 4.09 -1.96
N THR A 88 -7.46 5.36 -2.21
CA THR A 88 -8.21 6.49 -1.62
C THR A 88 -9.65 6.53 -2.11
N ASP A 89 -9.87 6.25 -3.39
CA ASP A 89 -11.21 6.20 -3.98
C ASP A 89 -12.03 5.05 -3.36
N ALA A 90 -11.43 3.87 -3.19
CA ALA A 90 -12.08 2.74 -2.55
C ALA A 90 -12.45 3.02 -1.09
N ILE A 91 -11.57 3.69 -0.33
CA ILE A 91 -11.86 4.11 1.05
C ILE A 91 -13.03 5.11 1.08
N ALA A 92 -13.01 6.12 0.21
CA ALA A 92 -14.07 7.13 0.14
C ALA A 92 -15.43 6.50 -0.21
N ASN A 93 -15.45 5.62 -1.22
CA ASN A 93 -16.65 4.89 -1.64
C ASN A 93 -17.22 4.01 -0.52
N ARG A 94 -16.35 3.30 0.21
CA ARG A 94 -16.77 2.48 1.37
C ARG A 94 -17.39 3.34 2.47
N GLN A 95 -16.76 4.46 2.81
CA GLN A 95 -17.29 5.38 3.82
C GLN A 95 -18.64 5.97 3.40
N GLN A 96 -18.80 6.32 2.13
CA GLN A 96 -20.07 6.83 1.61
C GLN A 96 -21.18 5.78 1.68
N ALA A 97 -20.90 4.54 1.28
CA ALA A 97 -21.87 3.44 1.35
C ALA A 97 -22.32 3.16 2.80
N GLU A 98 -21.39 3.15 3.75
CA GLU A 98 -21.70 2.96 5.17
C GLU A 98 -22.54 4.11 5.73
N ARG A 99 -22.25 5.37 5.36
CA ARG A 99 -23.07 6.53 5.75
C ARG A 99 -24.49 6.43 5.21
N GLN A 100 -24.65 6.04 3.94
CA GLN A 100 -25.97 5.86 3.33
C GLN A 100 -26.78 4.78 4.04
N ARG A 101 -26.17 3.62 4.33
CA ARG A 101 -26.80 2.53 5.09
C ARG A 101 -27.24 2.97 6.48
N ALA A 102 -26.39 3.67 7.21
CA ALA A 102 -26.72 4.18 8.54
C ALA A 102 -27.88 5.20 8.50
N GLY A 103 -27.93 6.05 7.47
CA GLY A 103 -29.02 7.00 7.24
C GLY A 103 -30.37 6.30 7.00
N LEU A 104 -30.40 5.28 6.15
CA LEU A 104 -31.62 4.49 5.88
C LEU A 104 -32.14 3.79 7.13
N VAL A 105 -31.26 3.17 7.92
CA VAL A 105 -31.65 2.52 9.19
C VAL A 105 -32.22 3.53 10.17
N THR A 106 -31.63 4.73 10.24
CA THR A 106 -32.11 5.80 11.12
C THR A 106 -33.49 6.30 10.70
N ALA A 107 -33.69 6.55 9.40
CA ALA A 107 -34.99 6.97 8.86
C ALA A 107 -36.08 5.91 9.09
N ALA A 108 -35.78 4.63 8.86
CA ALA A 108 -36.71 3.54 9.13
C ALA A 108 -37.13 3.47 10.61
N ARG A 109 -36.17 3.67 11.54
CA ARG A 109 -36.47 3.72 12.98
C ARG A 109 -37.34 4.90 13.38
N GLN A 110 -37.19 6.05 12.72
CA GLN A 110 -38.06 7.21 12.95
C GLN A 110 -39.48 6.93 12.47
N HIS A 111 -39.65 6.38 11.27
CA HIS A 111 -40.98 6.02 10.74
C HIS A 111 -41.74 5.00 11.61
N ILE A 112 -41.05 4.04 12.23
CA ILE A 112 -41.67 3.07 13.16
C ILE A 112 -42.05 3.71 14.50
N ARG A 113 -41.34 4.77 14.92
CA ARG A 113 -41.62 5.47 16.18
C ARG A 113 -42.75 6.49 16.03
N ASP A 114 -42.81 7.13 14.87
CA ASP A 114 -43.70 8.26 14.60
C ASP A 114 -45.03 7.84 13.93
N GLY A 115 -45.20 6.55 13.59
CA GLY A 115 -46.43 5.96 13.06
C GLY A 115 -46.99 4.90 13.99
#